data_AF-A0A5C7J196-F1
#
_entry.id   AF-A0A5C7J196-F1
#
_cell.length_a   1.000
_cell.length_b   1.000
_cell.length_c   1.000
_cell.angle_alpha   90.00
_cell.angle_beta   90.00
_cell.angle_gamma   90.00
#
_symmetry.space_group_name_H-M   'P 1'
#
loop_
_entity.id
_entity.type
_entity.pdbx_description
1 polymer ?
#
loop_
_entity_poly.entity_id
_entity_poly.type
_entity_poly.pdbx_seq_one_letter_code
_entity_poly.pdbx_strand_id
1 'polypeptide(L)'
;MNPRMVIVVTSTYVRTFQLLHLTGVMHSLMLVPYDLVWIVGEAGGVSNETASLIAKSGLKTIHVGFNQRMSNSWEERHKLESKMRFRALRSIREKKLDGIVMFAGDRKMFSMELFDEIQNVKWFGAVSVGMLTHSVNTDEMANQKKDEEENPRMPVQGPACNASDMLAGRHTFKTLPFAGKSAVYIDDRATLLPRKMEWSGFILNSRLLWKDNSDKSKWIKDIDMFNGDIESPLGFVNDPLVVEPLGNCDRQVLLWWLQVEARIDSKFPSIWIIYPPLEITVSSKRTPWLDAQPELPVNEKPAMGIQDPIVKHSTKRTSRSKH
;
A
#
# COMPACT_ATOMS: atom_id res chain seq x y z
N MET A 1 23.85 2.41 -17.11
CA MET A 1 24.36 1.91 -15.81
C MET A 1 23.63 0.63 -15.51
N ASN A 2 24.29 -0.38 -14.92
CA ASN A 2 23.58 -1.59 -14.50
C ASN A 2 22.63 -1.23 -13.34
N PRO A 3 21.40 -1.77 -13.33
CA PRO A 3 20.46 -1.53 -12.24
C PRO A 3 21.04 -2.03 -10.92
N ARG A 4 20.73 -1.33 -9.83
CA ARG A 4 21.16 -1.70 -8.48
C ARG A 4 20.17 -2.70 -7.89
N MET A 5 20.69 -3.58 -7.04
CA MET A 5 19.87 -4.51 -6.26
C MET A 5 18.85 -3.72 -5.43
N VAL A 6 17.61 -4.19 -5.39
CA VAL A 6 16.56 -3.66 -4.52
C VAL A 6 16.53 -4.49 -3.23
N ILE A 7 16.58 -3.81 -2.09
CA ILE A 7 16.55 -4.43 -0.76
C ILE A 7 15.25 -4.01 -0.10
N VAL A 8 14.30 -4.93 -0.06
CA VAL A 8 12.97 -4.65 0.48
C VAL A 8 12.90 -5.08 1.94
N VAL A 9 12.52 -4.17 2.82
CA VAL A 9 12.34 -4.43 4.26
C VAL A 9 10.86 -4.44 4.60
N THR A 10 10.36 -5.59 5.05
CA THR A 10 8.97 -5.76 5.48
C THR A 10 8.92 -6.16 6.94
N SER A 11 8.13 -5.44 7.74
CA SER A 11 7.82 -5.81 9.12
C SER A 11 6.42 -6.42 9.18
N THR A 12 6.28 -7.56 9.85
CA THR A 12 5.03 -8.31 9.94
C THR A 12 4.89 -9.01 11.30
N TYR A 13 3.72 -9.57 11.57
CA TYR A 13 3.43 -10.36 12.75
C TYR A 13 2.19 -11.23 12.51
N VAL A 14 2.08 -12.32 13.26
CA VAL A 14 0.97 -13.26 13.17
C VAL A 14 -0.35 -12.59 13.57
N ARG A 15 -1.27 -12.49 12.61
CA ARG A 15 -2.62 -11.95 12.76
C ARG A 15 -3.55 -12.46 11.66
N THR A 16 -4.86 -12.22 11.82
CA THR A 16 -5.93 -12.64 10.89
C THR A 16 -5.62 -12.38 9.42
N PHE A 17 -5.22 -11.16 9.05
CA PHE A 17 -4.94 -10.80 7.65
C PHE A 17 -3.46 -10.87 7.27
N GLN A 18 -2.58 -11.46 8.10
CA GLN A 18 -1.14 -11.53 7.80
C GLN A 18 -0.88 -12.20 6.44
N LEU A 19 -1.48 -13.37 6.21
CA LEU A 19 -1.29 -14.13 4.98
C LEU A 19 -1.73 -13.35 3.74
N LEU A 20 -2.87 -12.66 3.82
CA LEU A 20 -3.39 -11.81 2.76
C LEU A 20 -2.38 -10.70 2.41
N HIS A 21 -1.96 -9.95 3.42
CA HIS A 21 -1.05 -8.81 3.30
C HIS A 21 0.34 -9.23 2.77
N LEU A 22 0.94 -10.26 3.36
CA LEU A 22 2.24 -10.77 2.91
C LEU A 22 2.20 -11.38 1.52
N THR A 23 1.11 -12.05 1.13
CA THR A 23 0.95 -12.59 -0.23
C THR A 23 0.89 -11.46 -1.26
N GLY A 24 0.20 -10.35 -0.94
CA GLY A 24 0.16 -9.16 -1.79
C GLY A 24 1.54 -8.53 -2.02
N VAL A 25 2.33 -8.39 -0.95
CA VAL A 25 3.73 -7.95 -1.06
C VAL A 25 4.54 -8.94 -1.86
N MET A 26 4.48 -10.23 -1.52
CA MET A 26 5.24 -11.29 -2.19
C MET A 26 5.03 -11.29 -3.71
N HIS A 27 3.78 -11.32 -4.17
CA HIS A 27 3.49 -11.33 -5.60
C HIS A 27 3.93 -10.03 -6.29
N SER A 28 3.81 -8.88 -5.62
CA SER A 28 4.34 -7.62 -6.14
C SER A 28 5.86 -7.68 -6.34
N LEU A 29 6.60 -8.23 -5.36
CA LEU A 29 8.06 -8.33 -5.44
C LEU A 29 8.55 -9.33 -6.48
N MET A 30 7.77 -10.38 -6.76
CA MET A 30 8.08 -11.36 -7.82
C MET A 30 8.01 -10.77 -9.23
N LEU A 31 7.32 -9.63 -9.40
CA LEU A 31 7.20 -8.95 -10.68
C LEU A 31 8.32 -7.92 -10.92
N VAL A 32 9.14 -7.64 -9.91
CA VAL A 32 10.20 -6.63 -10.00
C VAL A 32 11.31 -7.13 -10.94
N PRO A 33 11.68 -6.37 -11.98
CA PRO A 33 12.65 -6.81 -13.00
C PRO A 33 14.12 -6.66 -12.56
N TYR A 34 14.38 -6.47 -11.27
CA TYR A 34 15.69 -6.18 -10.70
C TYR A 34 16.12 -7.26 -9.71
N ASP A 35 17.43 -7.43 -9.52
CA ASP A 35 17.96 -8.27 -8.44
C ASP A 35 17.38 -7.79 -7.10
N LEU A 36 16.75 -8.70 -6.36
CA LEU A 36 16.00 -8.35 -5.16
C LEU A 36 16.36 -9.23 -3.97
N VAL A 37 16.56 -8.60 -2.81
CA VAL A 37 16.64 -9.26 -1.50
C VAL A 37 15.46 -8.80 -0.64
N TRP A 38 14.68 -9.76 -0.15
CA TRP A 38 13.53 -9.48 0.70
C TRP A 38 13.83 -9.82 2.15
N ILE A 39 13.94 -8.80 3.00
CA ILE A 39 14.16 -8.94 4.43
C ILE A 39 12.82 -8.84 5.15
N VAL A 40 12.42 -9.94 5.79
CA VAL A 40 11.15 -10.06 6.51
C VAL A 40 11.43 -10.13 8.00
N GLY A 41 11.11 -9.05 8.70
CA GLY A 41 11.09 -9.01 10.16
C GLY A 41 9.75 -9.50 10.68
N GLU A 42 9.74 -10.45 11.62
CA GLU A 42 8.52 -11.00 12.23
C GLU A 42 8.51 -10.81 13.75
N ALA A 43 7.49 -10.12 14.26
CA ALA A 43 7.25 -10.04 15.70
C ALA A 43 6.60 -11.33 16.23
N GLY A 44 7.06 -11.80 17.39
CA GLY A 44 6.64 -13.08 17.96
C GLY A 44 7.60 -14.24 17.68
N GLY A 45 8.68 -14.00 16.94
CA GLY A 45 9.67 -15.00 16.53
C GLY A 45 9.49 -15.44 15.07
N VAL A 46 10.44 -16.23 14.57
CA VAL A 46 10.36 -16.83 13.22
C VAL A 46 9.32 -17.95 13.26
N SER A 47 8.20 -17.79 12.55
CA SER A 47 7.19 -18.84 12.44
C SER A 47 7.42 -19.72 11.20
N ASN A 48 7.02 -21.00 11.30
CA ASN A 48 7.11 -21.93 10.17
C ASN A 48 6.16 -21.52 9.04
N GLU A 49 5.03 -20.93 9.39
CA GLU A 49 4.01 -20.46 8.46
C GLU A 49 4.54 -19.30 7.62
N THR A 50 5.12 -18.27 8.25
CA THR A 50 5.73 -17.14 7.55
C THR A 50 6.93 -17.60 6.73
N ALA A 51 7.79 -18.46 7.28
CA ALA A 51 8.95 -18.99 6.56
C ALA A 51 8.53 -19.79 5.31
N SER A 52 7.50 -20.64 5.43
CA SER A 52 6.95 -21.41 4.32
C SER A 52 6.28 -20.53 3.27
N LEU A 53 5.63 -19.44 3.69
CA LEU A 53 5.02 -18.48 2.78
C LEU A 53 6.08 -17.76 1.94
N ILE A 54 7.07 -17.14 2.59
CA ILE A 54 8.09 -16.34 1.87
C ILE A 54 9.00 -17.22 1.02
N ALA A 55 9.21 -18.49 1.38
CA ALA A 55 9.97 -19.45 0.57
C ALA A 55 9.31 -19.74 -0.79
N LYS A 56 7.98 -19.70 -0.89
CA LYS A 56 7.24 -19.92 -2.15
C LYS A 56 7.51 -18.83 -3.20
N SER A 57 8.01 -17.67 -2.78
CA SER A 57 8.32 -16.57 -3.69
C SER A 57 9.46 -16.85 -4.67
N GLY A 58 10.37 -17.78 -4.31
CA GLY A 58 11.63 -17.98 -5.05
C GLY A 58 12.63 -16.82 -4.93
N LEU A 59 12.30 -15.75 -4.19
CA LEU A 59 13.17 -14.60 -3.96
C LEU A 59 14.26 -14.93 -2.94
N LYS A 60 15.36 -14.19 -2.96
CA LYS A 60 16.38 -14.26 -1.91
C LYS A 60 15.84 -13.60 -0.64
N THR A 61 15.47 -14.42 0.34
CA THR A 61 14.85 -13.95 1.59
C THR A 61 15.83 -13.96 2.77
N ILE A 62 15.64 -13.01 3.69
CA ILE A 62 16.28 -12.99 5.02
C ILE A 62 15.17 -12.83 6.05
N HIS A 63 14.84 -13.90 6.76
CA HIS A 63 13.81 -13.89 7.80
C HIS A 63 14.42 -13.61 9.17
N VAL A 64 13.98 -12.55 9.83
CA VAL A 64 14.50 -12.08 11.12
C VAL A 64 13.37 -12.10 12.15
N GLY A 65 13.47 -12.97 13.16
CA GLY A 65 12.50 -13.03 14.25
C GLY A 65 12.80 -12.05 15.38
N PHE A 66 11.75 -11.53 16.01
CA PHE A 66 11.82 -10.69 17.21
C PHE A 66 11.07 -11.37 18.34
N ASN A 67 11.78 -11.67 19.44
CA ASN A 67 11.23 -12.32 20.64
C ASN A 67 10.37 -11.36 21.49
N GLN A 68 9.57 -10.52 20.84
CA GLN A 68 8.58 -9.65 21.43
C GLN A 68 7.30 -9.81 20.61
N ARG A 69 6.20 -10.16 21.27
CA ARG A 69 4.89 -10.23 20.60
C ARG A 69 4.41 -8.83 20.24
N MET A 70 3.67 -8.74 19.15
CA MET A 70 3.05 -7.48 18.74
C MET A 70 2.01 -7.04 19.79
N SER A 71 2.11 -5.78 20.24
CA SER A 71 1.16 -5.21 21.21
C SER A 71 -0.22 -4.97 20.56
N ASN A 72 -1.28 -4.84 21.36
CA ASN A 72 -2.58 -4.37 20.87
C ASN A 72 -2.64 -2.85 20.75
N SER A 73 -1.85 -2.12 21.53
CA SER A 73 -1.74 -0.66 21.42
C SER A 73 -1.03 -0.27 20.13
N TRP A 74 -1.66 0.58 19.32
CA TRP A 74 -1.08 1.11 18.09
C TRP A 74 0.25 1.82 18.31
N GLU A 75 0.39 2.57 19.40
CA GLU A 75 1.63 3.27 19.70
C GLU A 75 2.79 2.29 19.87
N GLU A 76 2.58 1.25 20.67
CA GLU A 76 3.56 0.20 20.94
C GLU A 76 3.82 -0.67 19.70
N ARG A 77 2.80 -0.90 18.85
CA ARG A 77 2.98 -1.54 17.53
C ARG A 77 3.96 -0.75 16.67
N HIS A 78 3.76 0.55 16.54
CA HIS A 78 4.63 1.41 15.72
C HIS A 78 6.08 1.42 16.24
N LYS A 79 6.27 1.48 17.56
CA LYS A 79 7.61 1.38 18.18
C LYS A 79 8.28 0.06 17.84
N LEU A 80 7.55 -1.06 17.94
CA LEU A 80 8.09 -2.38 17.61
C LEU A 80 8.42 -2.49 16.12
N GLU A 81 7.52 -2.05 15.22
CA GLU A 81 7.79 -2.03 13.78
C GLU A 81 9.04 -1.18 13.45
N SER A 82 9.23 -0.03 14.09
CA SER A 82 10.45 0.77 13.93
C SER A 82 11.69 -0.03 14.35
N LYS A 83 11.69 -0.66 15.52
CA LYS A 83 12.79 -1.54 15.97
C LYS A 83 13.11 -2.65 14.97
N MET A 84 12.08 -3.21 14.33
CA MET A 84 12.23 -4.23 13.30
C MET A 84 12.94 -3.69 12.06
N ARG A 85 12.56 -2.49 11.59
CA ARG A 85 13.22 -1.79 10.48
C ARG A 85 14.69 -1.49 10.80
N PHE A 86 15.01 -1.05 12.02
CA PHE A 86 16.40 -0.81 12.45
C PHE A 86 17.25 -2.07 12.44
N ARG A 87 16.73 -3.18 12.95
CA ARG A 87 17.44 -4.46 12.96
C ARG A 87 17.65 -4.99 11.53
N ALA A 88 16.73 -4.72 10.61
CA ALA A 88 16.93 -5.00 9.18
C ALA A 88 18.07 -4.14 8.60
N LEU A 89 18.11 -2.83 8.87
CA LEU A 89 19.22 -1.96 8.47
C LEU A 89 20.57 -2.42 9.03
N ARG A 90 20.61 -2.89 10.28
CA ARG A 90 21.80 -3.49 10.89
C ARG A 90 22.26 -4.72 10.10
N SER A 91 21.33 -5.59 9.75
CA SER A 91 21.60 -6.80 8.96
C SER A 91 22.11 -6.46 7.55
N ILE A 92 21.56 -5.44 6.90
CA ILE A 92 22.00 -4.91 5.60
C ILE A 92 23.45 -4.45 5.69
N ARG A 93 23.80 -3.71 6.75
CA ARG A 93 25.15 -3.19 7.00
C ARG A 93 26.15 -4.31 7.29
N GLU A 94 25.82 -5.23 8.18
CA GLU A 94 26.67 -6.37 8.55
C GLU A 94 26.99 -7.25 7.34
N LYS A 95 25.99 -7.50 6.49
CA LYS A 95 26.14 -8.29 5.25
C LYS A 95 26.65 -7.48 4.06
N LYS A 96 26.85 -6.16 4.22
CA LYS A 96 27.23 -5.20 3.16
C LYS A 96 26.41 -5.37 1.86
N LEU A 97 25.09 -5.47 2.00
CA LEU A 97 24.18 -5.63 0.85
C LEU A 97 24.13 -4.31 0.06
N ASP A 98 24.87 -4.21 -1.04
CA ASP A 98 24.96 -3.00 -1.87
C ASP A 98 23.77 -2.87 -2.84
N GLY A 99 22.87 -1.95 -2.52
CA GLY A 99 21.64 -1.70 -3.25
C GLY A 99 20.83 -0.49 -2.77
N ILE A 100 19.60 -0.39 -3.25
CA ILE A 100 18.61 0.60 -2.80
C ILE A 100 17.66 -0.07 -1.80
N VAL A 101 17.54 0.53 -0.61
CA VAL A 101 16.67 0.04 0.46
C VAL A 101 15.32 0.74 0.40
N MET A 102 14.26 -0.06 0.42
CA MET A 102 12.87 0.39 0.46
C MET A 102 12.12 -0.30 1.60
N PHE A 103 11.34 0.46 2.37
CA PHE A 103 10.53 -0.09 3.46
C PHE A 103 9.12 -0.45 2.97
N ALA A 104 8.89 -1.71 2.61
CA ALA A 104 7.57 -2.16 2.19
C ALA A 104 6.78 -2.71 3.39
N GLY A 105 5.90 -1.89 3.98
CA GLY A 105 4.96 -2.38 4.99
C GLY A 105 4.02 -3.44 4.39
N ASP A 106 3.60 -4.42 5.19
CA ASP A 106 2.74 -5.51 4.69
C ASP A 106 1.33 -5.02 4.29
N ARG A 107 0.91 -3.85 4.76
CA ARG A 107 -0.38 -3.18 4.43
C ARG A 107 -0.26 -2.07 3.39
N LYS A 108 0.70 -2.17 2.48
CA LYS A 108 0.98 -1.13 1.49
C LYS A 108 0.91 -1.72 0.09
N MET A 109 0.50 -0.89 -0.86
CA MET A 109 0.44 -1.23 -2.28
C MET A 109 1.43 -0.35 -3.04
N PHE A 110 2.18 -0.94 -3.96
CA PHE A 110 3.26 -0.28 -4.68
C PHE A 110 2.99 -0.36 -6.18
N SER A 111 3.15 0.75 -6.89
CA SER A 111 3.23 0.73 -8.35
C SER A 111 4.54 0.07 -8.77
N MET A 112 4.54 -0.64 -9.90
CA MET A 112 5.78 -1.20 -10.44
C MET A 112 6.76 -0.11 -10.88
N GLU A 113 6.24 1.04 -11.34
CA GLU A 113 7.04 2.22 -11.72
C GLU A 113 7.89 2.74 -10.56
N LEU A 114 7.48 2.51 -9.30
CA LEU A 114 8.27 2.88 -8.13
C LEU A 114 9.65 2.22 -8.16
N PHE A 115 9.73 0.95 -8.59
CA PHE A 115 10.99 0.23 -8.61
C PHE A 115 11.97 0.78 -9.65
N ASP A 116 11.47 1.42 -10.70
CA ASP A 116 12.28 2.12 -11.69
C ASP A 116 12.75 3.48 -11.14
N GLU A 117 11.84 4.24 -10.52
CA GLU A 117 12.14 5.56 -9.94
C GLU A 117 13.23 5.49 -8.87
N ILE A 118 13.18 4.50 -7.97
CA ILE A 118 14.16 4.37 -6.88
C ILE A 118 15.58 4.05 -7.37
N GLN A 119 15.74 3.55 -8.59
CA GLN A 119 17.06 3.24 -9.17
C GLN A 119 17.90 4.49 -9.37
N ASN A 120 17.31 5.69 -9.36
CA ASN A 120 18.02 6.95 -9.53
C ASN A 120 18.54 7.55 -8.22
N VAL A 121 18.11 7.05 -7.05
CA VAL A 121 18.43 7.62 -5.73
C VAL A 121 19.93 7.56 -5.43
N LYS A 122 20.55 8.70 -5.16
CA LYS A 122 21.97 8.78 -4.79
C LYS A 122 22.16 8.67 -3.28
N TRP A 123 21.28 9.30 -2.50
CA TRP A 123 21.40 9.40 -1.05
C TRP A 123 20.12 8.89 -0.36
N PHE A 124 19.11 9.74 -0.29
CA PHE A 124 17.80 9.45 0.27
C PHE A 124 16.74 9.86 -0.74
N GLY A 125 15.73 9.01 -0.95
CA GLY A 125 14.58 9.33 -1.79
C GLY A 125 13.33 9.59 -0.94
N ALA A 126 12.50 10.53 -1.37
CA ALA A 126 11.18 10.77 -0.80
C ALA A 126 10.11 10.58 -1.88
N VAL A 127 9.08 9.77 -1.58
CA VAL A 127 7.99 9.40 -2.48
C VAL A 127 6.67 9.83 -1.87
N SER A 128 5.74 10.28 -2.71
CA SER A 128 4.38 10.59 -2.29
C SER A 128 3.56 9.33 -2.01
N VAL A 129 2.93 9.32 -0.84
CA VAL A 129 2.12 8.25 -0.29
C VAL A 129 0.66 8.69 -0.31
N GLY A 130 -0.14 8.05 -1.15
CA GLY A 130 -1.59 8.22 -1.15
C GLY A 130 -2.21 7.42 -0.01
N MET A 131 -3.20 7.98 0.66
CA MET A 131 -3.85 7.35 1.81
C MET A 131 -5.29 7.05 1.47
N LEU A 132 -5.63 5.76 1.45
CA LEU A 132 -6.99 5.31 1.19
C LEU A 132 -7.75 5.30 2.52
N THR A 133 -8.37 6.43 2.85
CA THR A 133 -9.29 6.53 3.98
C THR A 133 -10.70 6.18 3.53
N HIS A 134 -11.27 5.10 4.06
CA HIS A 134 -12.68 4.80 3.83
C HIS A 134 -13.54 5.83 4.58
N SER A 135 -14.24 6.71 3.85
CA SER A 135 -15.37 7.45 4.41
C SER A 135 -16.54 6.49 4.53
N VAL A 136 -16.70 5.85 5.68
CA VAL A 136 -17.97 5.22 6.02
C VAL A 136 -18.97 6.36 6.22
N ASN A 137 -20.09 6.31 5.50
CA ASN A 137 -21.20 7.28 5.43
C ASN A 137 -21.12 8.36 4.33
N THR A 138 -21.23 7.95 3.06
CA THR A 138 -21.81 8.81 2.01
C THR A 138 -23.32 8.99 2.16
N ASP A 139 -24.02 8.13 2.90
CA ASP A 139 -25.50 8.16 2.99
C ASP A 139 -26.03 9.13 4.06
N GLU A 140 -25.19 9.59 5.01
CA GLU A 140 -25.58 10.63 5.99
C GLU A 140 -25.23 12.06 5.55
N MET A 141 -24.51 12.23 4.42
CA MET A 141 -24.13 13.55 3.91
C MET A 141 -25.23 14.29 3.13
N ALA A 142 -26.40 13.68 2.92
CA ALA A 142 -27.50 14.35 2.22
C ALA A 142 -28.15 15.50 3.03
N ASN A 143 -27.88 15.61 4.34
CA ASN A 143 -28.62 16.52 5.23
C ASN A 143 -27.82 17.64 5.92
N GLN A 144 -26.55 17.87 5.58
CA GLN A 144 -25.84 19.07 6.05
C GLN A 144 -25.33 19.91 4.88
N LYS A 145 -26.09 20.97 4.59
CA LYS A 145 -25.79 21.97 3.58
C LYS A 145 -24.55 22.80 3.96
N LYS A 146 -23.74 23.03 2.92
CA LYS A 146 -22.97 24.26 2.65
C LYS A 146 -21.98 24.70 3.73
N ASP A 147 -20.79 24.14 3.66
CA ASP A 147 -19.57 24.95 3.67
C ASP A 147 -18.69 24.46 2.50
N GLU A 148 -17.97 25.41 1.92
CA GLU A 148 -17.29 25.45 0.62
C GLU A 148 -16.85 24.13 -0.04
N GLU A 149 -17.03 24.08 -1.36
CA GLU A 149 -16.54 23.06 -2.31
C GLU A 149 -15.01 22.87 -2.25
N GLU A 150 -14.49 22.20 -1.22
CA GLU A 150 -13.33 21.35 -1.41
C GLU A 150 -13.85 19.94 -1.64
N ASN A 151 -13.89 19.51 -2.92
CA ASN A 151 -13.91 18.08 -3.23
C ASN A 151 -12.89 17.41 -2.31
N PRO A 152 -13.26 16.39 -1.50
CA PRO A 152 -12.32 15.78 -0.56
C PRO A 152 -11.18 15.18 -1.38
N ARG A 153 -10.06 15.92 -1.47
CA ARG A 153 -8.88 15.46 -2.20
C ARG A 153 -8.34 14.27 -1.43
N MET A 154 -7.98 13.22 -2.15
CA MET A 154 -7.32 12.06 -1.55
C MET A 154 -6.15 12.56 -0.70
N PRO A 155 -6.07 12.18 0.58
CA PRO A 155 -4.98 12.62 1.41
C PRO A 155 -3.65 12.05 0.88
N VAL A 156 -2.71 12.94 0.58
CA VAL A 156 -1.36 12.59 0.13
C VAL A 156 -0.35 13.14 1.14
N GLN A 157 0.65 12.32 1.45
CA GLN A 157 1.82 12.71 2.22
C GLN A 157 3.06 12.53 1.36
N GLY A 158 3.93 13.54 1.27
CA GLY A 158 5.06 13.45 0.36
C GLY A 158 5.98 14.67 0.37
N PRO A 159 7.03 14.66 -0.47
CA PRO A 159 7.84 15.86 -0.72
C PRO A 159 7.00 16.97 -1.37
N ALA A 160 7.32 18.23 -1.12
CA ALA A 160 6.78 19.38 -1.86
C ALA A 160 7.93 20.13 -2.52
N CYS A 161 7.84 20.41 -3.82
CA CYS A 161 8.92 21.10 -4.55
C CYS A 161 8.58 22.53 -4.94
N ASN A 162 9.64 23.30 -5.16
CA ASN A 162 9.55 24.61 -5.82
C ASN A 162 9.47 24.45 -7.36
N ALA A 163 9.39 25.58 -8.06
CA ALA A 163 9.32 25.62 -9.53
C ALA A 163 10.56 25.06 -10.25
N SER A 164 11.65 24.80 -9.53
CA SER A 164 12.88 24.19 -10.05
C SER A 164 13.00 22.70 -9.72
N ASP A 165 11.89 22.06 -9.33
CA ASP A 165 11.80 20.64 -8.92
C ASP A 165 12.74 20.26 -7.76
N MET A 166 13.15 21.25 -6.97
CA MET A 166 13.93 21.04 -5.75
C MET A 166 13.01 20.95 -4.54
N LEU A 167 13.35 20.08 -3.58
CA LEU A 167 12.61 19.91 -2.34
C LEU A 167 12.53 21.24 -1.58
N ALA A 168 11.33 21.79 -1.46
CA ALA A 168 11.05 23.05 -0.79
C ALA A 168 10.26 22.88 0.52
N GLY A 169 9.59 21.73 0.68
CA GLY A 169 8.77 21.42 1.85
C GLY A 169 8.25 20.01 1.81
N ARG A 170 7.17 19.75 2.55
CA ARG A 170 6.49 18.45 2.58
C ARG A 170 4.99 18.64 2.68
N HIS A 171 4.25 17.82 1.96
CA HIS A 171 2.82 17.63 2.17
C HIS A 171 2.64 16.72 3.38
N THR A 172 1.98 17.24 4.41
CA THR A 172 1.62 16.47 5.59
C THR A 172 0.11 16.23 5.62
N PHE A 173 -0.26 15.09 6.18
CA PHE A 173 -1.67 14.79 6.40
C PHE A 173 -2.24 15.76 7.44
N LYS A 174 -3.15 16.64 7.01
CA LYS A 174 -3.93 17.45 7.94
C LYS A 174 -4.96 16.54 8.60
N THR A 175 -4.81 16.33 9.90
CA THR A 175 -5.72 15.48 10.69
C THR A 175 -7.05 16.17 11.00
N LEU A 176 -7.08 17.51 10.96
CA LEU A 176 -8.24 18.34 11.29
C LEU A 176 -9.52 18.03 10.48
N PRO A 177 -9.50 17.85 9.15
CA PRO A 177 -10.71 17.56 8.36
C PRO A 177 -11.32 16.18 8.67
N PHE A 178 -10.54 15.29 9.26
CA PHE A 178 -10.93 13.92 9.61
C PHE A 178 -11.10 13.74 11.13
N ALA A 179 -10.89 14.80 11.92
CA ALA A 179 -11.15 14.80 13.35
C ALA A 179 -12.67 14.64 13.58
N GLY A 180 -13.06 13.51 14.17
CA GLY A 180 -14.48 13.15 14.37
C GLY A 180 -15.15 12.43 13.18
N LYS A 181 -14.51 12.36 12.00
CA LYS A 181 -14.98 11.61 10.80
C LYS A 181 -14.09 10.41 10.43
N SER A 182 -13.10 10.13 11.26
CA SER A 182 -12.18 9.02 11.05
C SER A 182 -12.95 7.71 11.14
N ALA A 183 -12.73 6.83 10.16
CA ALA A 183 -13.35 5.52 10.09
C ALA A 183 -13.44 4.92 11.49
N VAL A 184 -14.68 4.80 11.98
CA VAL A 184 -14.99 4.05 13.18
C VAL A 184 -14.59 2.62 12.85
N TYR A 185 -13.36 2.24 13.22
CA TYR A 185 -13.07 0.83 13.42
C TYR A 185 -14.09 0.36 14.45
N ILE A 186 -14.67 -0.81 14.21
CA ILE A 186 -15.53 -1.40 15.21
C ILE A 186 -14.66 -1.62 16.46
N ASP A 187 -14.87 -0.73 17.41
CA ASP A 187 -14.50 -0.78 18.82
C ASP A 187 -13.09 -0.38 19.27
N ASP A 188 -12.36 0.51 18.55
CA ASP A 188 -11.17 1.13 19.17
C ASP A 188 -11.01 2.63 18.88
N ARG A 189 -10.96 3.42 19.95
CA ARG A 189 -10.93 4.90 19.98
C ARG A 189 -9.62 5.53 19.48
N ALA A 190 -8.75 4.78 18.81
CA ALA A 190 -7.46 5.28 18.32
C ALA A 190 -7.53 5.56 16.82
N THR A 191 -7.50 6.84 16.48
CA THR A 191 -7.38 7.30 15.10
C THR A 191 -6.04 6.86 14.53
N LEU A 192 -6.05 5.98 13.53
CA LEU A 192 -4.88 5.52 12.77
C LEU A 192 -4.33 6.62 11.85
N LEU A 193 -4.01 7.76 12.44
CA LEU A 193 -3.55 8.91 11.69
C LEU A 193 -2.11 8.68 11.23
N PRO A 194 -1.79 8.99 9.97
CA PRO A 194 -0.41 8.95 9.50
C PRO A 194 0.44 9.87 10.34
N ARG A 195 1.60 9.37 10.76
CA ARG A 195 2.59 10.19 11.49
C ARG A 195 3.29 11.14 10.51
N LYS A 196 4.15 12.02 11.02
CA LYS A 196 4.82 13.10 10.25
C LYS A 196 5.44 12.67 8.90
N MET A 197 5.92 11.42 8.77
CA MET A 197 6.30 10.78 7.50
C MET A 197 6.17 9.26 7.59
N GLU A 198 5.48 8.64 6.64
CA GLU A 198 5.40 7.18 6.50
C GLU A 198 6.74 6.57 6.03
N TRP A 199 7.17 5.48 6.67
CA TRP A 199 8.43 4.78 6.35
C TRP A 199 8.50 4.31 4.90
N SER A 200 7.37 3.90 4.33
CA SER A 200 7.30 3.42 2.95
C SER A 200 7.51 4.52 1.91
N GLY A 201 7.32 5.79 2.28
CA GLY A 201 7.65 6.94 1.42
C GLY A 201 9.13 7.31 1.44
N PHE A 202 9.98 6.57 2.17
CA PHE A 202 11.40 6.87 2.32
C PHE A 202 12.28 5.76 1.73
N ILE A 203 13.23 6.17 0.90
CA ILE A 203 14.16 5.31 0.18
C ILE A 203 15.58 5.64 0.61
N LEU A 204 16.43 4.63 0.75
CA LEU A 204 17.79 4.81 1.28
C LEU A 204 18.81 4.11 0.37
N ASN A 205 19.86 4.81 -0.03
CA ASN A 205 21.04 4.15 -0.59
C ASN A 205 21.80 3.41 0.52
N SER A 206 21.85 2.08 0.44
CA SER A 206 22.47 1.22 1.46
C SER A 206 23.93 1.57 1.75
N ARG A 207 24.68 2.08 0.76
CA ARG A 207 26.10 2.48 0.93
C ARG A 207 26.30 3.49 2.06
N LEU A 208 25.29 4.30 2.36
CA LEU A 208 25.32 5.25 3.47
C LEU A 208 25.46 4.58 4.85
N LEU A 209 25.12 3.29 4.97
CA LEU A 209 25.19 2.56 6.24
C LEU A 209 26.62 2.15 6.62
N TRP A 210 27.55 2.04 5.67
CA TRP A 210 28.93 1.57 5.95
C TRP A 210 30.04 2.33 5.24
N LYS A 211 29.77 3.04 4.14
CA LYS A 211 30.83 3.78 3.44
C LYS A 211 31.25 4.98 4.29
N ASP A 212 32.53 5.05 4.61
CA ASP A 212 33.12 6.11 5.43
C ASP A 212 33.03 7.45 4.69
N ASN A 213 31.94 8.19 4.90
CA ASN A 213 31.90 9.61 4.64
C ASN A 213 32.31 10.34 5.93
N SER A 214 33.13 11.39 5.80
CA SER A 214 33.61 12.23 6.92
C SER A 214 32.47 12.81 7.78
N ASP A 215 31.25 12.82 7.25
CA ASP A 215 30.03 13.31 7.87
C ASP A 215 29.09 12.15 8.26
N LYS A 216 29.61 11.17 9.01
CA LYS A 216 28.76 10.10 9.58
C LYS A 216 27.81 10.71 10.60
N SER A 217 26.55 10.90 10.19
CA SER A 217 25.45 11.23 11.08
C SER A 217 25.42 10.29 12.29
N LYS A 218 25.22 10.87 13.49
CA LYS A 218 25.26 10.16 14.77
C LYS A 218 24.44 8.86 14.77
N TRP A 219 23.31 8.84 14.06
CA TRP A 219 22.43 7.68 13.91
C TRP A 219 23.09 6.42 13.32
N ILE A 220 24.13 6.53 12.47
CA ILE A 220 24.82 5.36 11.90
C ILE A 220 25.62 4.63 12.99
N LYS A 221 26.19 5.39 13.93
CA LYS A 221 26.85 4.85 15.14
C LYS A 221 25.80 4.36 16.12
N ASP A 222 24.69 5.09 16.22
CA ASP A 222 23.62 4.71 17.13
C ASP A 222 22.79 3.54 16.62
N ILE A 223 22.81 3.13 15.33
CA ILE A 223 22.11 1.90 14.85
C ILE A 223 22.45 0.67 15.71
N ASP A 224 23.65 0.63 16.28
CA ASP A 224 24.09 -0.43 17.16
C ASP A 224 23.54 -0.33 18.59
N MET A 225 23.23 0.89 19.04
CA MET A 225 22.82 1.28 20.40
C MET A 225 21.36 1.78 20.46
N PHE A 226 20.64 1.87 19.34
CA PHE A 226 19.35 2.53 19.24
C PHE A 226 18.28 1.65 19.87
N ASN A 227 18.02 1.88 21.14
CA ASN A 227 16.81 1.46 21.84
C ASN A 227 15.75 2.57 21.87
N GLY A 228 16.02 3.72 21.25
CA GLY A 228 15.13 4.89 21.22
C GLY A 228 14.00 4.79 20.19
N ASP A 229 12.98 5.62 20.37
CA ASP A 229 11.81 5.71 19.49
C ASP A 229 12.06 6.70 18.34
N ILE A 230 12.79 6.29 17.30
CA ILE A 230 12.70 7.01 16.02
C ILE A 230 11.33 6.69 15.41
N GLU A 231 10.45 7.65 15.60
CA GLU A 231 9.07 7.61 15.12
C GLU A 231 8.98 7.78 13.59
N SER A 232 9.97 8.44 12.97
CA SER A 232 9.94 8.82 11.55
C SER A 232 11.30 8.63 10.85
N PRO A 233 11.32 8.18 9.59
CA PRO A 233 12.57 8.06 8.81
C PRO A 233 13.31 9.40 8.64
N LEU A 234 12.63 10.52 8.86
CA LEU A 234 13.26 11.84 8.83
C LEU A 234 14.37 12.02 9.88
N GLY A 235 14.37 11.21 10.94
CA GLY A 235 15.46 11.20 11.91
C GLY A 235 16.83 10.79 11.33
N PHE A 236 16.87 10.20 10.12
CA PHE A 236 18.11 9.86 9.42
C PHE A 236 18.71 11.03 8.64
N VAL A 237 17.91 12.05 8.35
CA VAL A 237 18.29 13.14 7.45
C VAL A 237 18.70 14.34 8.30
N ASN A 238 20.00 14.64 8.35
CA ASN A 238 20.50 15.85 9.00
C ASN A 238 20.31 17.09 8.12
N ASP A 239 20.57 16.95 6.81
CA ASP A 239 20.43 18.02 5.83
C ASP A 239 19.30 17.67 4.85
N PRO A 240 18.21 18.46 4.78
CA PRO A 240 17.14 18.26 3.80
C PRO A 240 17.62 18.25 2.34
N LEU A 241 18.76 18.88 2.03
CA LEU A 241 19.31 18.96 0.67
C LEU A 241 19.78 17.61 0.12
N VAL A 242 20.02 16.62 0.98
CA VAL A 242 20.37 15.26 0.54
C VAL A 242 19.15 14.36 0.28
N VAL A 243 17.93 14.92 0.34
CA VAL A 243 16.69 14.20 0.05
C VAL A 243 16.23 14.53 -1.38
N GLU A 244 16.17 13.50 -2.19
CA GLU A 244 15.79 13.54 -3.60
C GLU A 244 14.27 13.27 -3.70
N PRO A 245 13.46 14.22 -4.20
CA PRO A 245 12.04 13.99 -4.44
C PRO A 245 11.86 13.08 -5.67
N LEU A 246 11.10 12.00 -5.52
CA LEU A 246 10.79 11.04 -6.58
C LEU A 246 9.35 11.21 -7.09
N GLY A 247 9.01 10.57 -8.23
CA GLY A 247 7.65 10.61 -8.78
C GLY A 247 7.28 11.99 -9.31
N ASN A 248 8.21 12.65 -9.99
CA ASN A 248 8.05 14.00 -10.55
C ASN A 248 7.60 15.03 -9.48
N CYS A 249 8.17 14.90 -8.28
CA CYS A 249 7.90 15.66 -7.08
C CYS A 249 6.41 15.91 -6.78
N ASP A 250 5.76 14.88 -6.24
CA ASP A 250 4.34 14.87 -5.81
C ASP A 250 3.30 14.85 -6.93
N ARG A 251 3.72 14.95 -8.19
CA ARG A 251 2.79 14.82 -9.32
C ARG A 251 2.34 13.38 -9.56
N GLN A 252 3.07 12.40 -9.02
CA GLN A 252 2.73 10.99 -9.10
C GLN A 252 2.69 10.35 -7.71
N VAL A 253 1.58 9.65 -7.43
CA VAL A 253 1.46 8.77 -6.27
C VAL A 253 1.81 7.36 -6.71
N LEU A 254 2.94 6.84 -6.22
CA LEU A 254 3.47 5.53 -6.59
C LEU A 254 3.29 4.48 -5.48
N LEU A 255 2.76 4.92 -4.34
CA LEU A 255 2.58 4.13 -3.13
C LEU A 255 1.23 4.48 -2.51
N TRP A 256 0.48 3.45 -2.12
CA TRP A 256 -0.77 3.60 -1.40
C TRP A 256 -0.74 2.93 -0.05
N TRP A 257 -1.22 3.64 0.96
CA TRP A 257 -1.51 3.09 2.26
C TRP A 257 -2.95 2.57 2.30
N LEU A 258 -3.08 1.24 2.43
CA LEU A 258 -4.36 0.58 2.65
C LEU A 258 -4.58 0.33 4.15
N GLN A 259 -5.70 0.79 4.67
CA GLN A 259 -6.06 0.64 6.09
C GLN A 259 -7.10 -0.47 6.30
N VAL A 260 -6.79 -1.69 5.86
CA VAL A 260 -7.64 -2.86 6.08
C VAL A 260 -6.99 -3.78 7.12
N GLU A 261 -7.60 -3.84 8.30
CA GLU A 261 -7.17 -4.72 9.40
C GLU A 261 -8.39 -5.42 10.01
N ALA A 262 -8.19 -6.64 10.51
CA ALA A 262 -9.23 -7.33 11.25
C ALA A 262 -9.47 -6.64 12.61
N ARG A 263 -10.63 -6.91 13.23
CA ARG A 263 -10.87 -6.45 14.61
C ARG A 263 -9.83 -7.06 15.56
N ILE A 264 -9.52 -6.34 16.65
CA ILE A 264 -8.54 -6.78 17.65
C ILE A 264 -9.00 -8.05 18.38
N ASP A 265 -10.32 -8.22 18.54
CA ASP A 265 -10.95 -9.42 19.09
C ASP A 265 -11.20 -10.52 18.04
N SER A 266 -10.75 -10.32 16.80
CA SER A 266 -10.91 -11.30 15.73
C SER A 266 -10.17 -12.59 16.08
N LYS A 267 -10.93 -13.60 16.49
CA LYS A 267 -10.44 -14.96 16.69
C LYS A 267 -10.44 -15.68 15.35
N PHE A 268 -9.47 -15.37 14.49
CA PHE A 268 -9.27 -16.14 13.28
C PHE A 268 -8.56 -17.45 13.64
N PRO A 269 -9.08 -18.62 13.22
CA PRO A 269 -8.41 -19.89 13.50
C PRO A 269 -7.06 -19.91 12.80
N SER A 270 -6.00 -20.33 13.50
CA SER A 270 -4.66 -20.46 12.94
C SER A 270 -4.60 -21.44 11.76
N ILE A 271 -5.55 -22.39 11.70
CA ILE A 271 -5.67 -23.41 10.66
C ILE A 271 -7.16 -23.64 10.37
N TRP A 272 -7.54 -23.63 9.08
CA TRP A 272 -8.84 -24.12 8.63
C TRP A 272 -8.77 -25.64 8.42
N ILE A 273 -9.19 -26.41 9.41
CA ILE A 273 -9.41 -27.85 9.23
C ILE A 273 -10.86 -28.02 8.77
N ILE A 274 -11.05 -28.08 7.46
CA ILE A 274 -12.33 -28.50 6.88
C ILE A 274 -12.30 -30.03 6.83
N TYR A 275 -12.81 -30.67 7.88
CA TYR A 275 -12.90 -32.12 7.97
C TYR A 275 -14.33 -32.57 8.34
N PRO A 276 -14.98 -33.42 7.52
CA PRO A 276 -14.53 -33.91 6.21
C PRO A 276 -14.39 -32.77 5.18
N PRO A 277 -13.60 -32.94 4.10
CA PRO A 277 -13.57 -31.98 3.01
C PRO A 277 -15.00 -31.69 2.54
N LEU A 278 -15.32 -30.41 2.32
CA LEU A 278 -16.65 -30.02 1.85
C LEU A 278 -16.94 -30.72 0.51
N GLU A 279 -17.81 -31.74 0.51
CA GLU A 279 -18.32 -32.42 -0.69
C GLU A 279 -19.31 -31.56 -1.49
N ILE A 280 -19.33 -30.25 -1.26
CA ILE A 280 -20.29 -29.34 -1.87
C ILE A 280 -19.65 -28.72 -3.11
N THR A 281 -19.66 -29.46 -4.22
CA THR A 281 -19.62 -28.86 -5.56
C THR A 281 -21.01 -28.30 -5.88
N VAL A 282 -21.36 -27.17 -5.29
CA VAL A 282 -22.48 -26.36 -5.80
C VAL A 282 -21.94 -25.58 -6.99
N SER A 283 -22.50 -25.80 -8.17
CA SER A 283 -22.28 -24.92 -9.32
C SER A 283 -22.49 -23.49 -8.84
N SER A 284 -21.45 -22.64 -8.93
CA SER A 284 -21.60 -21.21 -8.75
C SER A 284 -22.78 -20.78 -9.61
N LYS A 285 -23.91 -20.39 -8.98
CA LYS A 285 -24.95 -19.68 -9.72
C LYS A 285 -24.23 -18.49 -10.31
N ARG A 286 -24.09 -18.44 -11.65
CA ARG A 286 -23.56 -17.26 -12.33
C ARG A 286 -24.21 -16.05 -11.67
N THR A 287 -23.42 -15.17 -11.07
CA THR A 287 -23.86 -13.79 -10.93
C THR A 287 -24.20 -13.36 -12.35
N PRO A 288 -25.46 -12.98 -12.65
CA PRO A 288 -25.78 -12.42 -13.94
C PRO A 288 -25.06 -11.08 -13.97
N TRP A 289 -23.87 -11.06 -14.54
CA TRP A 289 -23.31 -9.82 -15.04
C TRP A 289 -24.31 -9.34 -16.11
N LEU A 290 -24.72 -8.08 -16.02
CA LEU A 290 -25.48 -7.46 -17.09
C LEU A 290 -24.56 -7.43 -18.31
N ASP A 291 -24.78 -8.33 -19.27
CA ASP A 291 -24.05 -8.38 -20.54
C ASP A 291 -24.37 -7.17 -21.45
N ALA A 292 -25.11 -6.18 -20.96
CA ALA A 292 -25.45 -4.96 -21.65
C ALA A 292 -25.00 -3.73 -20.85
N GLN A 293 -24.29 -2.81 -21.51
CA GLN A 293 -24.04 -1.47 -20.96
C GLN A 293 -25.37 -0.80 -20.60
N PRO A 294 -25.45 -0.05 -19.48
CA PRO A 294 -26.63 0.77 -19.19
C PRO A 294 -26.80 1.80 -20.31
N GLU A 295 -27.92 1.74 -21.03
CA GLU A 295 -28.29 2.79 -21.97
C GLU A 295 -28.52 4.09 -21.19
N LEU A 296 -27.73 5.11 -21.49
CA LEU A 296 -27.94 6.45 -20.97
C LEU A 296 -29.25 6.99 -21.53
N PRO A 297 -30.13 7.62 -20.73
CA PRO A 297 -31.36 8.19 -21.22
C PRO A 297 -31.04 9.32 -22.20
N VAL A 298 -31.32 9.08 -23.48
CA VAL A 298 -31.27 10.09 -24.53
C VAL A 298 -32.42 11.07 -24.27
N ASN A 299 -32.09 12.31 -23.90
CA ASN A 299 -33.06 13.39 -23.83
C ASN A 299 -33.68 13.60 -25.22
N GLU A 300 -34.93 13.15 -25.39
CA GLU A 300 -35.75 13.54 -26.53
C GLU A 300 -36.08 15.03 -26.45
N LYS A 301 -35.67 15.78 -27.47
CA LYS A 301 -36.29 17.05 -27.86
C LYS A 301 -37.01 16.86 -29.20
N PRO A 302 -38.12 17.57 -29.44
CA PRO A 302 -39.25 17.04 -30.19
C PRO A 302 -39.14 17.21 -31.71
N ALA A 303 -39.90 16.35 -32.39
CA ALA A 303 -40.08 16.16 -33.82
C ALA A 303 -40.23 17.43 -34.68
N MET A 304 -39.76 17.33 -35.93
CA MET A 304 -40.28 18.10 -37.06
C MET A 304 -40.33 17.27 -38.35
N GLY A 305 -41.51 17.26 -38.98
CA GLY A 305 -41.73 17.15 -40.43
C GLY A 305 -41.73 15.74 -41.01
N ILE A 306 -42.86 15.02 -41.10
CA ILE A 306 -43.88 15.11 -42.18
C ILE A 306 -43.32 14.76 -43.58
N GLN A 307 -43.54 13.51 -44.05
CA GLN A 307 -44.50 13.17 -45.14
C GLN A 307 -44.42 11.68 -45.57
N ASP A 308 -45.59 11.04 -45.50
CA ASP A 308 -46.06 9.79 -46.14
C ASP A 308 -45.80 9.72 -47.67
N PRO A 309 -45.91 8.56 -48.40
CA PRO A 309 -47.10 7.69 -48.33
C PRO A 309 -47.04 6.17 -48.70
N ILE A 310 -48.02 5.46 -48.12
CA ILE A 310 -48.97 4.49 -48.73
C ILE A 310 -48.51 3.07 -49.18
N VAL A 311 -48.88 2.10 -48.32
CA VAL A 311 -49.70 0.87 -48.54
C VAL A 311 -49.50 0.00 -49.80
N LYS A 312 -49.28 -1.32 -49.58
CA LYS A 312 -50.13 -2.39 -50.14
C LYS A 312 -49.99 -3.75 -49.43
N HIS A 313 -51.14 -4.23 -48.95
CA HIS A 313 -51.45 -5.60 -48.51
C HIS A 313 -51.17 -6.66 -49.58
N SER A 314 -50.79 -7.89 -49.20
CA SER A 314 -51.73 -9.03 -49.15
C SER A 314 -51.10 -10.32 -48.61
N THR A 315 -51.95 -11.05 -47.89
CA THR A 315 -51.82 -12.37 -47.30
C THR A 315 -51.59 -13.49 -48.32
N LYS A 316 -50.80 -14.52 -47.96
CA LYS A 316 -51.23 -15.93 -48.10
C LYS A 316 -50.38 -16.89 -47.26
N ARG A 317 -51.08 -17.82 -46.64
CA ARG A 317 -50.64 -18.89 -45.73
C ARG A 317 -51.07 -20.21 -46.39
N THR A 318 -50.19 -21.21 -46.48
CA THR A 318 -50.43 -22.68 -46.42
C THR A 318 -49.09 -23.40 -46.70
N SER A 319 -48.50 -24.12 -45.73
CA SER A 319 -48.58 -25.59 -45.50
C SER A 319 -48.13 -26.44 -46.71
N ARG A 320 -47.31 -27.49 -46.64
CA ARG A 320 -47.28 -28.60 -45.65
C ARG A 320 -46.12 -29.56 -46.03
N SER A 321 -45.46 -30.16 -45.03
CA SER A 321 -44.92 -31.54 -44.87
C SER A 321 -44.37 -32.31 -46.08
N LYS A 322 -43.25 -33.05 -46.00
CA LYS A 322 -42.97 -34.34 -45.31
C LYS A 322 -41.47 -34.65 -45.57
N HIS A 323 -40.73 -35.42 -44.79
CA HIS A 323 -41.06 -36.68 -44.13
C HIS A 323 -40.25 -36.89 -42.86
#